data_AF-I2K5V4-F1
#
_entry.id   AF-I2K5V4-F1
#
_cell.length_a   1.000
_cell.length_b   1.000
_cell.length_c   1.000
_cell.angle_alpha   90.00
_cell.angle_beta   90.00
_cell.angle_gamma   90.00
#
_symmetry.space_group_name_H-M   'P 1'
#
loop_
_entity.id
_entity.type
_entity.pdbx_description
1 polymer ?
#
loop_
_entity_poly.entity_id
_entity_poly.type
_entity_poly.pdbx_seq_one_letter_code
_entity_poly.pdbx_strand_id
1 'polypeptide(L)'
;MQKVFEELTTAFRKHGGILHEEQYKHIVTKYTTLLEDAETIFILLQASGYPISQLSDEHYRLETCFTSHKEQRYCVIDIETNGSKPGTSQVIEIGAVMVQNGEIIDRFETFVECAFLPEYITKITGIEPTDLIGAPTRKEALTALRHFMGDAVFVAHNANFDYSFLNASFDRFGLGHIGNPKLCTIDLARRTFESERYGLAYLIDFLEIETATHHRAFSDALCAAKVMEKSLETVPEYVKSADELLRFSVSSKKERRIKKEKER
;
A
#
# COMPACT_ATOMS: atom_id res chain seq x y z
N MET A 1 11.70 -4.75 -11.78
CA MET A 1 11.55 -4.91 -10.31
C MET A 1 10.28 -5.64 -9.86
N GLN A 2 9.08 -5.41 -10.43
CA GLN A 2 7.84 -6.03 -9.91
C GLN A 2 7.92 -7.56 -9.70
N LYS A 3 8.42 -8.31 -10.70
CA LYS A 3 8.62 -9.77 -10.59
C LYS A 3 9.58 -10.18 -9.48
N VAL A 4 10.60 -9.35 -9.21
CA VAL A 4 11.57 -9.60 -8.14
C VAL A 4 10.88 -9.52 -6.78
N PHE A 5 10.04 -8.50 -6.54
CA PHE A 5 9.27 -8.39 -5.29
C PHE A 5 8.37 -9.62 -5.07
N GLU A 6 7.69 -10.09 -6.12
CA GLU A 6 6.79 -11.24 -6.05
C GLU A 6 7.52 -12.55 -5.76
N GLU A 7 8.62 -12.82 -6.47
CA GLU A 7 9.42 -14.03 -6.26
C GLU A 7 10.13 -14.02 -4.89
N LEU A 8 10.71 -12.89 -4.49
CA LEU A 8 11.32 -12.74 -3.16
C LEU A 8 10.28 -12.97 -2.06
N THR A 9 9.12 -12.30 -2.14
CA THR A 9 8.07 -12.45 -1.12
C THR A 9 7.60 -13.89 -1.00
N THR A 10 7.46 -14.58 -2.14
CA THR A 10 7.10 -16.00 -2.15
C THR A 10 8.19 -16.87 -1.52
N ALA A 11 9.45 -16.61 -1.85
CA ALA A 11 10.59 -17.34 -1.32
C ALA A 11 10.77 -17.10 0.19
N PHE A 12 10.69 -15.86 0.67
CA PHE A 12 10.73 -15.53 2.09
C PHE A 12 9.64 -16.27 2.85
N ARG A 13 8.38 -16.18 2.40
CA ARG A 13 7.26 -16.90 3.03
C ARG A 13 7.46 -18.40 3.10
N LYS A 14 8.10 -19.00 2.08
CA LYS A 14 8.41 -20.44 2.05
C LYS A 14 9.50 -20.82 3.08
N HIS A 15 10.41 -19.91 3.40
CA HIS A 15 11.54 -20.15 4.30
C HIS A 15 11.40 -19.39 5.64
N GLY A 16 10.16 -19.19 6.11
CA GLY A 16 9.92 -18.59 7.43
C GLY A 16 10.34 -17.13 7.56
N GLY A 17 10.39 -16.39 6.45
CA GLY A 17 10.74 -14.97 6.41
C GLY A 17 12.24 -14.69 6.28
N ILE A 18 13.08 -15.72 6.20
CA ILE A 18 14.55 -15.60 6.08
C ILE A 18 15.03 -16.31 4.82
N LEU A 19 15.95 -15.70 4.08
CA LEU A 19 16.61 -16.33 2.93
C LEU A 19 18.12 -16.29 3.09
N HIS A 20 18.78 -17.37 2.69
CA HIS A 20 20.24 -17.40 2.56
C HIS A 20 20.69 -16.55 1.35
N GLU A 21 21.90 -16.00 1.41
CA GLU A 21 22.45 -15.09 0.40
C GLU A 21 22.42 -15.70 -1.01
N GLU A 22 22.78 -16.98 -1.15
CA GLU A 22 22.73 -17.67 -2.45
C GLU A 22 21.31 -17.71 -3.04
N GLN A 23 20.29 -17.93 -2.20
CA GLN A 23 18.90 -17.96 -2.64
C GLN A 23 18.42 -16.57 -3.05
N TYR A 24 18.78 -15.55 -2.27
CA TYR A 24 18.51 -14.16 -2.58
C TYR A 24 19.16 -13.77 -3.93
N LYS A 25 20.47 -13.98 -4.07
CA LYS A 25 21.26 -13.72 -5.28
C LYS A 25 20.64 -14.41 -6.50
N HIS A 26 20.26 -15.68 -6.37
CA HIS A 26 19.63 -16.44 -7.46
C HIS A 26 18.31 -15.80 -7.94
N ILE A 27 17.47 -15.33 -7.01
CA ILE A 27 16.19 -14.70 -7.36
C ILE A 27 16.39 -13.34 -8.01
N VAL A 28 17.24 -12.48 -7.41
CA VAL A 28 17.38 -11.11 -7.89
C VAL A 28 18.07 -11.04 -9.26
N THR A 29 19.10 -11.87 -9.48
CA THR A 29 19.87 -11.89 -10.74
C THR A 29 19.09 -12.47 -11.93
N LYS A 30 18.01 -13.22 -11.68
CA LYS A 30 17.14 -13.77 -12.73
C LYS A 30 16.48 -12.69 -13.59
N TYR A 31 16.27 -11.50 -13.03
CA TYR A 31 15.51 -10.43 -13.66
C TYR A 31 16.33 -9.15 -13.89
N THR A 32 17.62 -9.17 -13.56
CA THR A 32 18.48 -8.02 -13.79
C THR A 32 19.21 -8.12 -15.12
N THR A 33 19.59 -6.96 -15.63
CA THR A 33 20.50 -6.88 -16.77
C THR A 33 21.94 -6.99 -16.27
N LEU A 34 22.91 -7.19 -17.19
CA LEU A 34 24.34 -7.41 -16.93
C LEU A 34 25.06 -6.39 -16.01
N LEU A 35 24.40 -5.31 -15.57
CA LEU A 35 25.00 -4.13 -14.95
C LEU A 35 24.71 -3.94 -13.46
N GLU A 36 23.77 -4.70 -12.87
CA GLU A 36 23.40 -4.54 -11.46
C GLU A 36 23.85 -5.76 -10.64
N ASP A 37 24.75 -5.55 -9.68
CA ASP A 37 25.10 -6.55 -8.69
C ASP A 37 23.99 -6.70 -7.62
N ALA A 38 24.08 -7.79 -6.84
CA ALA A 38 23.08 -8.13 -5.84
C ALA A 38 22.92 -7.07 -4.72
N GLU A 39 23.98 -6.33 -4.45
CA GLU A 39 24.02 -5.26 -3.44
C GLU A 39 23.29 -4.01 -3.94
N THR A 40 23.52 -3.62 -5.20
CA THR A 40 22.79 -2.54 -5.86
C THR A 40 21.29 -2.85 -5.87
N ILE A 41 20.91 -4.09 -6.20
CA ILE A 41 19.50 -4.49 -6.19
C ILE A 41 18.92 -4.43 -4.77
N PHE A 42 19.69 -4.82 -3.75
CA PHE A 42 19.26 -4.74 -2.36
C PHE A 42 18.88 -3.31 -1.97
N ILE A 43 19.72 -2.33 -2.31
CA ILE A 43 19.46 -0.91 -2.07
C ILE A 43 18.24 -0.44 -2.87
N LEU A 44 18.10 -0.85 -4.14
CA LEU A 44 16.95 -0.50 -4.97
C LEU A 44 15.64 -1.10 -4.44
N LEU A 45 15.67 -2.30 -3.86
CA LEU A 45 14.52 -2.91 -3.18
C LEU A 45 14.09 -2.04 -2.00
N GLN A 46 15.02 -1.66 -1.12
CA GLN A 46 14.74 -0.81 0.03
C GLN A 46 14.24 0.58 -0.39
N ALA A 47 14.88 1.21 -1.38
CA ALA A 47 14.46 2.49 -1.92
C ALA A 47 13.06 2.43 -2.57
N SER A 48 12.66 1.26 -3.07
CA SER A 48 11.32 1.00 -3.59
C SER A 48 10.29 0.69 -2.48
N GLY A 49 10.68 0.75 -1.20
CA GLY A 49 9.82 0.46 -0.06
C GLY A 49 9.60 -1.03 0.21
N TYR A 50 10.41 -1.92 -0.38
CA TYR A 50 10.37 -3.35 -0.06
C TYR A 50 11.00 -3.56 1.33
N PRO A 51 10.28 -4.13 2.31
CA PRO A 51 10.70 -4.17 3.72
C PRO A 51 11.69 -5.32 3.97
N ILE A 52 12.84 -5.26 3.30
CA ILE A 52 13.93 -6.22 3.40
C ILE A 52 15.07 -5.63 4.24
N SER A 53 15.67 -6.47 5.08
CA SER A 53 16.89 -6.16 5.79
C SER A 53 17.91 -7.29 5.66
N GLN A 54 19.16 -6.98 6.00
CA GLN A 54 20.23 -7.95 6.08
C GLN A 54 20.51 -8.23 7.56
N LEU A 55 20.42 -9.49 7.97
CA LEU A 55 20.68 -9.94 9.34
C LEU A 55 22.17 -10.20 9.58
N SER A 56 22.82 -10.74 8.56
CA SER A 56 24.25 -11.02 8.49
C SER A 56 24.66 -11.06 7.02
N ASP A 57 25.96 -11.18 6.75
CA ASP A 57 26.49 -11.28 5.38
C ASP A 57 25.81 -12.39 4.56
N GLU A 58 25.32 -13.44 5.23
CA GLU A 58 24.73 -14.62 4.59
C GLU A 58 23.19 -14.66 4.62
N HIS A 59 22.50 -13.76 5.33
CA HIS A 59 21.06 -13.88 5.56
C HIS A 59 20.29 -12.57 5.39
N TYR A 60 19.20 -12.66 4.64
CA TYR A 60 18.22 -11.58 4.45
C TYR A 60 16.91 -11.92 5.15
N ARG A 61 16.18 -10.88 5.55
CA ARG A 61 14.89 -10.99 6.25
C ARG A 61 13.84 -10.11 5.59
N LEU A 62 12.62 -10.64 5.49
CA LEU A 62 11.42 -9.85 5.20
C LEU A 62 10.78 -9.39 6.51
N GLU A 63 10.84 -8.10 6.82
CA GLU A 63 10.45 -7.54 8.13
C GLU A 63 8.99 -7.82 8.50
N THR A 64 8.10 -7.87 7.52
CA THR A 64 6.66 -8.10 7.77
C THR A 64 6.38 -9.49 8.34
N CYS A 65 7.28 -10.46 8.16
CA CYS A 65 7.14 -11.78 8.78
C CYS A 65 7.41 -11.75 10.29
N PHE A 66 8.12 -10.73 10.79
CA PHE A 66 8.58 -10.63 12.18
C PHE A 66 7.99 -9.43 12.93
N THR A 67 7.41 -8.48 12.21
CA THR A 67 6.71 -7.32 12.79
C THR A 67 5.28 -7.69 13.13
N SER A 68 4.86 -7.45 14.36
CA SER A 68 3.46 -7.59 14.78
C SER A 68 2.55 -6.74 13.88
N HIS A 69 1.40 -7.27 13.46
CA HIS A 69 0.46 -6.47 12.67
C HIS A 69 -0.09 -5.25 13.43
N LYS A 70 0.04 -5.21 14.76
CA LYS A 70 -0.34 -4.04 15.57
C LYS A 70 0.73 -2.94 15.55
N GLU A 71 1.99 -3.34 15.50
CA GLU A 71 3.16 -2.44 15.54
C GLU A 71 3.63 -2.01 14.14
N GLN A 72 3.13 -2.69 13.10
CA GLN A 72 3.41 -2.38 11.72
C GLN A 72 2.95 -0.96 11.35
N ARG A 73 3.77 -0.27 10.55
CA ARG A 73 3.37 0.98 9.92
C ARG A 73 2.53 0.72 8.68
N TYR A 74 1.40 1.39 8.60
CA TYR A 74 0.46 1.37 7.48
C TYR A 74 0.34 2.77 6.90
N CYS A 75 0.72 2.94 5.64
CA CYS A 75 0.49 4.18 4.91
C CYS A 75 -0.84 4.04 4.16
N VAL A 76 -1.90 4.61 4.73
CA VAL A 76 -3.24 4.62 4.12
C VAL A 76 -3.32 5.79 3.17
N ILE A 77 -3.55 5.50 1.90
CA ILE A 77 -3.48 6.45 0.79
C ILE A 77 -4.81 6.43 0.05
N ASP A 78 -5.21 7.61 -0.41
CA ASP A 78 -6.22 7.82 -1.42
C ASP A 78 -5.71 8.87 -2.41
N ILE A 79 -6.14 8.79 -3.67
CA ILE A 79 -5.75 9.74 -4.72
C ILE A 79 -6.95 10.21 -5.52
N GLU A 80 -6.89 11.49 -5.92
CA GLU A 80 -7.74 11.99 -7.00
C GLU A 80 -6.97 12.06 -8.31
N THR A 81 -7.67 11.85 -9.41
CA THR A 81 -7.06 11.76 -10.74
C THR A 81 -7.83 12.59 -11.77
N ASN A 82 -7.16 13.05 -12.83
CA ASN A 82 -7.84 13.77 -13.92
C ASN A 82 -8.53 12.84 -14.95
N GLY A 83 -8.74 11.57 -14.60
CA GLY A 83 -9.39 10.56 -15.42
C GLY A 83 -9.07 9.14 -14.97
N SER A 84 -9.71 8.13 -15.57
CA SER A 84 -9.77 6.78 -15.00
C SER A 84 -8.67 5.79 -15.43
N LYS A 85 -7.66 6.23 -16.22
CA LYS A 85 -6.65 5.32 -16.78
C LYS A 85 -5.21 5.69 -16.36
N PRO A 86 -4.50 4.86 -15.59
CA PRO A 86 -3.12 5.13 -15.13
C PRO A 86 -2.10 5.51 -16.23
N GLY A 87 -2.28 5.01 -17.46
CA GLY A 87 -1.35 5.25 -18.56
C GLY A 87 -1.52 6.61 -19.26
N THR A 88 -2.71 7.21 -19.17
CA THR A 88 -3.10 8.42 -19.92
C THR A 88 -3.61 9.55 -19.03
N SER A 89 -4.00 9.24 -17.80
CA SER A 89 -4.43 10.18 -16.77
C SER A 89 -3.34 10.32 -15.71
N GLN A 90 -3.45 11.34 -14.87
CA GLN A 90 -2.48 11.64 -13.80
C GLN A 90 -3.19 11.88 -12.47
N VAL A 91 -2.43 11.69 -11.40
CA VAL A 91 -2.79 12.10 -10.04
C VAL A 91 -2.85 13.63 -9.97
N ILE A 92 -3.87 14.16 -9.31
CA ILE A 92 -4.09 15.60 -9.09
C ILE A 92 -4.19 15.97 -7.60
N GLU A 93 -4.45 15.00 -6.74
CA GLU A 93 -4.42 15.14 -5.28
C GLU A 93 -3.94 13.83 -4.67
N ILE A 94 -3.16 13.92 -3.59
CA ILE A 94 -2.74 12.79 -2.78
C ILE A 94 -3.09 13.10 -1.34
N GLY A 95 -3.83 12.19 -0.71
CA GLY A 95 -4.05 12.16 0.72
C GLY A 95 -3.48 10.89 1.32
N ALA A 96 -2.72 11.03 2.40
CA ALA A 96 -2.19 9.88 3.10
C ALA A 96 -2.08 10.11 4.61
N VAL A 97 -2.27 9.04 5.37
CA VAL A 97 -1.99 8.99 6.81
C VAL A 97 -1.11 7.80 7.15
N MET A 98 -0.14 8.03 8.03
CA MET A 98 0.67 6.97 8.59
C MET A 98 0.02 6.50 9.88
N VAL A 99 -0.33 5.22 9.94
CA VAL A 99 -0.94 4.58 11.11
C VAL A 99 0.04 3.59 11.70
N GLN A 100 0.24 3.64 13.02
CA GLN A 100 1.04 2.69 13.78
C GLN A 100 0.43 2.52 15.18
N ASN A 101 0.38 1.30 15.71
CA ASN A 101 -0.21 1.01 17.03
C ASN A 101 -1.69 1.46 17.16
N GLY A 102 -2.42 1.49 16.03
CA GLY A 102 -3.81 1.97 15.99
C GLY A 102 -3.96 3.49 16.02
N GLU A 103 -2.86 4.25 16.03
CA GLU A 103 -2.87 5.71 16.06
C GLU A 103 -2.35 6.30 14.76
N ILE A 104 -2.87 7.46 14.37
CA ILE A 104 -2.32 8.26 13.26
C ILE A 104 -1.09 8.99 13.80
N ILE A 105 0.09 8.65 13.30
CA ILE A 105 1.37 9.21 13.74
C ILE A 105 1.92 10.28 12.79
N ASP A 106 1.43 10.33 11.56
CA ASP A 106 1.83 11.34 10.57
C ASP A 106 0.77 11.50 9.47
N ARG A 107 0.82 12.61 8.73
CA ARG A 107 -0.10 12.94 7.64
C ARG A 107 0.62 13.58 6.47
N PHE A 108 0.11 13.31 5.27
CA PHE A 108 0.58 13.91 4.02
C PHE A 108 -0.62 14.28 3.16
N GLU A 109 -0.67 15.52 2.69
CA GLU A 109 -1.71 16.02 1.80
C GLU A 109 -1.07 16.98 0.81
N THR A 110 -1.32 16.78 -0.48
CA THR A 110 -0.83 17.70 -1.52
C THR A 110 -1.73 17.65 -2.75
N PHE A 111 -1.97 18.82 -3.34
CA PHE A 111 -2.33 18.88 -4.76
C PHE A 111 -1.13 18.53 -5.63
N VAL A 112 -1.42 18.24 -6.89
CA VAL A 112 -0.41 17.97 -7.92
C VAL A 112 -0.75 18.79 -9.15
N GLU A 113 0.25 19.47 -9.72
CA GLU A 113 0.04 20.30 -10.90
C GLU A 113 -0.66 19.53 -12.02
N CYS A 114 -1.59 20.19 -12.71
CA CYS A 114 -2.33 19.58 -13.80
C CYS A 114 -2.55 20.58 -14.93
N ALA A 115 -2.06 20.25 -16.12
CA ALA A 115 -2.21 21.10 -17.30
C ALA A 115 -3.66 21.16 -17.82
N PHE A 116 -4.45 20.10 -17.61
CA PHE A 116 -5.85 20.05 -18.02
C PHE A 116 -6.68 19.21 -17.05
N LEU A 117 -7.68 19.85 -16.44
CA LEU A 117 -8.66 19.23 -15.57
C LEU A 117 -10.03 19.20 -16.28
N PRO A 118 -10.56 18.02 -16.63
CA PRO A 118 -11.89 17.93 -17.22
C PRO A 118 -12.99 18.40 -16.24
N GLU A 119 -14.01 19.10 -16.74
CA GLU A 119 -15.11 19.61 -15.91
C GLU A 119 -15.85 18.51 -15.13
N TYR A 120 -15.95 17.30 -15.70
CA TYR A 120 -16.58 16.17 -15.01
C TYR A 120 -15.77 15.70 -13.79
N ILE A 121 -14.45 15.90 -13.76
CA ILE A 121 -13.62 15.59 -12.59
C ILE A 121 -13.88 16.61 -11.49
N THR A 122 -13.90 17.90 -11.82
CA THR A 122 -14.28 18.96 -10.85
C THR A 122 -15.64 18.71 -10.22
N LYS A 123 -16.62 18.19 -10.97
CA LYS A 123 -17.94 17.82 -10.43
C LYS A 123 -17.91 16.65 -9.44
N ILE A 124 -16.93 15.76 -9.56
CA ILE A 124 -16.79 14.57 -8.72
C ILE A 124 -15.97 14.90 -7.47
N THR A 125 -14.83 15.56 -7.65
CA THR A 125 -13.82 15.77 -6.59
C THR A 125 -13.91 17.14 -5.92
N GLY A 126 -14.65 18.08 -6.53
CA GLY A 126 -14.67 19.47 -6.09
C GLY A 126 -13.39 20.25 -6.37
N ILE A 127 -12.36 19.62 -6.97
CA ILE A 127 -11.10 20.28 -7.30
C ILE A 127 -11.31 21.19 -8.51
N GLU A 128 -11.00 22.46 -8.35
CA GLU A 128 -11.04 23.46 -9.40
C GLU A 128 -9.65 23.65 -10.03
N PRO A 129 -9.54 24.10 -11.29
CA PRO A 129 -8.26 24.39 -11.92
C PRO A 129 -7.39 25.37 -11.11
N THR A 130 -8.01 26.27 -10.34
CA THR A 130 -7.34 27.24 -9.46
C THR A 130 -6.64 26.60 -8.28
N ASP A 131 -7.11 25.46 -7.77
CA ASP A 131 -6.48 24.72 -6.67
C ASP A 131 -5.13 24.12 -7.10
N LEU A 132 -4.96 23.90 -8.41
CA LEU A 132 -3.79 23.26 -9.00
C LEU A 132 -2.72 24.28 -9.47
N ILE A 133 -3.00 25.58 -9.37
CA ILE A 133 -2.07 26.64 -9.73
C ILE A 133 -0.98 26.73 -8.66
N GLY A 134 0.27 26.51 -9.06
CA GLY A 134 1.42 26.54 -8.13
C GLY A 134 1.51 25.31 -7.22
N ALA A 135 0.67 24.30 -7.42
CA ALA A 135 0.82 23.00 -6.80
C ALA A 135 2.17 22.36 -7.20
N PRO A 136 2.76 21.48 -6.37
CA PRO A 136 3.99 20.78 -6.70
C PRO A 136 3.93 20.06 -8.04
N THR A 137 5.07 19.96 -8.71
CA THR A 137 5.16 19.13 -9.90
C THR A 137 4.86 17.68 -9.56
N ARG A 138 4.42 16.90 -10.54
CA ARG A 138 4.20 15.45 -10.35
C ARG A 138 5.40 14.75 -9.74
N LYS A 139 6.61 15.08 -10.21
CA LYS A 139 7.84 14.46 -9.70
C LYS A 139 8.07 14.82 -8.24
N GLU A 140 7.87 16.09 -7.85
CA GLU A 140 8.04 16.54 -6.47
C GLU A 140 7.03 15.87 -5.54
N ALA A 141 5.74 15.89 -5.88
CA ALA A 141 4.68 15.26 -5.10
C ALA A 141 4.91 13.76 -4.91
N LEU A 142 5.27 13.05 -5.98
CA LEU A 142 5.53 11.61 -5.95
C LEU A 142 6.83 11.27 -5.18
N THR A 143 7.86 12.11 -5.29
CA THR A 143 9.10 11.93 -4.51
C THR A 143 8.82 12.12 -3.01
N ALA A 144 8.04 13.14 -2.65
CA ALA A 144 7.63 13.36 -1.27
C ALA A 144 6.78 12.20 -0.74
N LEU A 145 5.81 11.71 -1.52
CA LEU A 145 5.02 10.53 -1.16
C LEU A 145 5.90 9.28 -0.98
N ARG A 146 6.87 9.04 -1.86
CA ARG A 146 7.81 7.91 -1.74
C ARG A 146 8.56 7.94 -0.41
N HIS A 147 9.06 9.11 -0.02
CA HIS A 147 9.73 9.28 1.26
C HIS A 147 8.78 9.10 2.45
N PHE A 148 7.56 9.65 2.37
CA PHE A 148 6.54 9.50 3.39
C PHE A 148 6.15 8.03 3.62
N MET A 149 5.97 7.27 2.53
CA MET A 149 5.62 5.85 2.58
C MET A 149 6.73 5.00 3.22
N GLY A 150 8.00 5.27 2.91
CA GLY A 150 9.12 4.43 3.33
C GLY A 150 8.87 2.96 2.99
N ASP A 151 9.02 2.08 3.97
CA ASP A 151 8.75 0.63 3.90
C ASP A 151 7.39 0.23 4.49
N ALA A 152 6.52 1.21 4.81
CA ALA A 152 5.20 0.95 5.38
C ALA A 152 4.34 0.12 4.43
N VAL A 153 3.36 -0.61 4.97
CA VAL A 153 2.38 -1.31 4.15
C VAL A 153 1.54 -0.28 3.41
N PHE A 154 1.47 -0.37 2.09
CA PHE A 154 0.57 0.41 1.26
C PHE A 154 -0.86 -0.05 1.52
N VAL A 155 -1.72 0.87 1.97
CA VAL A 155 -3.12 0.60 2.24
C VAL A 155 -3.98 1.56 1.43
N ALA A 156 -5.04 1.07 0.81
CA ALA A 156 -6.05 1.90 0.15
C ALA A 156 -7.41 1.20 0.12
N HIS A 157 -8.48 1.97 -0.10
CA HIS A 157 -9.81 1.43 -0.30
C HIS A 157 -10.03 1.13 -1.79
N ASN A 158 -10.27 -0.14 -2.15
CA ASN A 158 -10.12 -0.62 -3.53
C ASN A 158 -8.69 -0.43 -4.08
N ALA A 159 -7.69 -0.85 -3.29
CA ALA A 159 -6.28 -0.52 -3.47
C ALA A 159 -5.67 -0.78 -4.85
N ASN A 160 -6.27 -1.61 -5.71
CA ASN A 160 -5.78 -1.80 -7.07
C ASN A 160 -5.83 -0.51 -7.91
N PHE A 161 -6.81 0.37 -7.66
CA PHE A 161 -6.94 1.63 -8.38
C PHE A 161 -5.72 2.53 -8.07
N ASP A 162 -5.58 2.94 -6.81
CA ASP A 162 -4.52 3.83 -6.31
C ASP A 162 -3.13 3.26 -6.59
N TYR A 163 -2.94 1.96 -6.29
CA TYR A 163 -1.67 1.28 -6.52
C TYR A 163 -1.30 1.31 -8.00
N SER A 164 -2.24 1.08 -8.92
CA SER A 164 -1.93 1.07 -10.36
C SER A 164 -1.55 2.45 -10.88
N PHE A 165 -2.23 3.50 -10.42
CA PHE A 165 -1.92 4.90 -10.76
C PHE A 165 -0.57 5.34 -10.21
N LEU A 166 -0.32 5.09 -8.93
CA LEU A 166 0.93 5.47 -8.28
C LEU A 166 2.11 4.67 -8.81
N ASN A 167 1.95 3.36 -9.04
CA ASN A 167 3.02 2.53 -9.61
C ASN A 167 3.38 2.95 -11.03
N ALA A 168 2.39 3.27 -11.88
CA ALA A 168 2.65 3.80 -13.23
C ALA A 168 3.30 5.18 -13.19
N SER A 169 2.91 6.02 -12.22
CA SER A 169 3.48 7.36 -12.05
C SER A 169 4.91 7.31 -11.54
N PHE A 170 5.21 6.50 -10.52
CA PHE A 170 6.56 6.32 -10.02
C PHE A 170 7.51 5.79 -11.09
N ASP A 171 7.08 4.79 -11.87
CA ASP A 171 7.87 4.26 -12.99
C ASP A 171 8.17 5.35 -14.03
N ARG A 172 7.15 6.13 -14.44
CA ARG A 172 7.30 7.23 -15.41
C ARG A 172 8.31 8.29 -14.98
N PHE A 173 8.43 8.55 -13.68
CA PHE A 173 9.35 9.57 -13.14
C PHE A 173 10.67 9.00 -12.62
N GLY A 174 10.95 7.72 -12.85
CA GLY A 174 12.20 7.08 -12.44
C GLY A 174 12.33 6.85 -10.93
N LEU A 175 11.20 6.73 -10.22
CA LEU A 175 11.14 6.48 -8.77
C LEU A 175 10.98 4.98 -8.44
N GLY A 176 11.18 4.10 -9.41
CA GLY A 176 11.01 2.65 -9.29
C GLY A 176 9.54 2.22 -9.12
N HIS A 177 9.29 0.93 -9.15
CA HIS A 177 7.96 0.38 -8.82
C HIS A 177 7.70 0.45 -7.31
N ILE A 178 6.44 0.28 -6.89
CA ILE A 178 6.08 0.11 -5.49
C ILE A 178 6.50 -1.29 -5.04
N GLY A 179 7.47 -1.36 -4.13
CA GLY A 179 7.88 -2.58 -3.42
C GLY A 179 7.16 -2.77 -2.09
N ASN A 180 6.43 -1.76 -1.62
CA ASN A 180 5.65 -1.85 -0.39
C ASN A 180 4.62 -2.99 -0.48
N PRO A 181 4.44 -3.78 0.60
CA PRO A 181 3.35 -4.75 0.67
C PRO A 181 2.00 -4.04 0.55
N LYS A 182 1.04 -4.65 -0.14
CA LYS A 182 -0.26 -4.06 -0.44
C LYS A 182 -1.37 -4.69 0.39
N LEU A 183 -2.18 -3.86 1.04
CA LEU A 183 -3.41 -4.22 1.75
C LEU A 183 -4.60 -3.45 1.17
N CYS A 184 -5.70 -4.14 0.89
CA CYS A 184 -6.96 -3.51 0.48
C CYS A 184 -7.95 -3.54 1.64
N THR A 185 -8.48 -2.39 2.04
CA THR A 185 -9.43 -2.31 3.16
C THR A 185 -10.75 -3.03 2.85
N ILE A 186 -11.17 -3.08 1.59
CA ILE A 186 -12.33 -3.90 1.17
C ILE A 186 -12.08 -5.39 1.42
N ASP A 187 -10.91 -5.88 1.01
CA ASP A 187 -10.57 -7.29 1.16
C ASP A 187 -10.51 -7.65 2.63
N LEU A 188 -9.87 -6.82 3.45
CA LEU A 188 -9.80 -7.00 4.89
C LEU A 188 -11.18 -6.93 5.57
N ALA A 189 -12.00 -5.91 5.25
CA ALA A 189 -13.35 -5.73 5.79
C ALA A 189 -14.23 -6.97 5.54
N ARG A 190 -14.23 -7.50 4.31
CA ARG A 190 -14.94 -8.75 3.95
C ARG A 190 -14.54 -9.97 4.77
N ARG A 191 -13.40 -9.92 5.49
CA ARG A 191 -12.90 -11.03 6.30
C ARG A 191 -13.19 -10.86 7.79
N THR A 192 -13.58 -9.67 8.21
CA THR A 192 -13.55 -9.21 9.59
C THR A 192 -14.96 -8.91 10.09
N PHE A 193 -15.82 -8.34 9.25
CA PHE A 193 -17.22 -8.12 9.59
C PHE A 193 -18.15 -8.32 8.38
N GLU A 194 -19.45 -8.52 8.64
CA GLU A 194 -20.48 -8.63 7.62
C GLU A 194 -21.06 -7.24 7.31
N SER A 195 -21.23 -6.94 6.02
CA SER A 195 -21.85 -5.72 5.51
C SER A 195 -22.52 -6.02 4.17
N GLU A 196 -23.61 -5.30 3.85
CA GLU A 196 -24.30 -5.45 2.56
C GLU A 196 -23.43 -4.95 1.40
N ARG A 197 -22.68 -3.87 1.62
CA ARG A 197 -21.78 -3.26 0.64
C ARG A 197 -20.47 -2.86 1.32
N TYR A 198 -19.40 -2.86 0.55
CA TYR A 198 -18.06 -2.55 1.05
C TYR A 198 -17.42 -1.34 0.36
N GLY A 199 -18.20 -0.51 -0.34
CA GLY A 199 -17.69 0.76 -0.85
C GLY A 199 -17.52 1.78 0.26
N LEU A 200 -16.53 2.67 0.15
CA LEU A 200 -16.12 3.56 1.23
C LEU A 200 -17.28 4.40 1.77
N ALA A 201 -18.03 5.07 0.88
CA ALA A 201 -19.20 5.86 1.27
C ALA A 201 -20.22 5.06 2.10
N TYR A 202 -20.54 3.83 1.68
CA TYR A 202 -21.44 2.98 2.44
C TYR A 202 -20.86 2.58 3.79
N LEU A 203 -19.57 2.25 3.85
CA LEU A 203 -18.92 1.85 5.10
C LEU A 203 -18.74 3.01 6.07
N ILE A 204 -18.60 4.25 5.59
CA ILE A 204 -18.61 5.45 6.43
C ILE A 204 -19.93 5.53 7.20
N ASP A 205 -21.05 5.43 6.49
CA ASP A 205 -22.38 5.48 7.11
C ASP A 205 -22.62 4.26 8.02
N PHE A 206 -22.30 3.06 7.52
CA PHE A 206 -22.54 1.79 8.23
C PHE A 206 -21.74 1.67 9.54
N LEU A 207 -20.52 2.21 9.57
CA LEU A 207 -19.65 2.18 10.74
C LEU A 207 -19.74 3.46 11.59
N GLU A 208 -20.66 4.36 11.25
CA GLU A 208 -20.85 5.66 11.93
C GLU A 208 -19.54 6.46 12.03
N ILE A 209 -18.74 6.47 10.95
CA ILE A 209 -17.48 7.20 10.90
C ILE A 209 -17.78 8.69 10.69
N GLU A 210 -17.35 9.54 11.63
CA GLU A 210 -17.46 10.99 11.48
C GLU A 210 -16.54 11.49 10.36
N THR A 211 -17.08 12.26 9.42
CA THR A 211 -16.33 12.83 8.30
C THR A 211 -16.50 14.36 8.22
N ALA A 212 -15.44 15.06 7.82
CA ALA A 212 -15.48 16.51 7.63
C ALA A 212 -15.92 16.92 6.20
N THR A 213 -15.54 16.13 5.19
CA THR A 213 -15.81 16.40 3.77
C THR A 213 -15.63 15.13 2.94
N HIS A 214 -16.63 14.73 2.15
CA HIS A 214 -16.52 13.63 1.20
C HIS A 214 -15.77 14.06 -0.08
N HIS A 215 -15.06 13.13 -0.75
CA HIS A 215 -14.38 13.34 -2.05
C HIS A 215 -13.17 14.28 -2.01
N ARG A 216 -12.42 14.23 -0.91
CA ARG A 216 -11.09 14.82 -0.80
C ARG A 216 -10.14 13.72 -0.40
N ALA A 217 -9.02 13.58 -1.11
CA ALA A 217 -8.13 12.45 -0.95
C ALA A 217 -7.71 12.23 0.52
N PHE A 218 -7.38 13.31 1.24
CA PHE A 218 -6.98 13.19 2.65
C PHE A 218 -8.11 12.69 3.56
N SER A 219 -9.33 13.16 3.34
CA SER A 219 -10.51 12.74 4.10
C SER A 219 -10.85 11.27 3.83
N ASP A 220 -10.77 10.85 2.57
CA ASP A 220 -11.06 9.47 2.18
C ASP A 220 -9.97 8.51 2.70
N ALA A 221 -8.70 8.92 2.74
CA ALA A 221 -7.63 8.19 3.40
C ALA A 221 -7.87 8.01 4.92
N LEU A 222 -8.34 9.06 5.61
CA LEU A 222 -8.74 8.98 7.03
C LEU A 222 -9.89 7.99 7.24
N CYS A 223 -10.93 8.05 6.39
CA CYS A 223 -12.06 7.13 6.44
C CYS A 223 -11.61 5.68 6.19
N ALA A 224 -10.74 5.45 5.20
CA ALA A 224 -10.16 4.14 4.93
C ALA A 224 -9.33 3.63 6.11
N ALA A 225 -8.61 4.51 6.82
CA ALA A 225 -7.89 4.15 8.04
C ALA A 225 -8.85 3.71 9.17
N LYS A 226 -10.00 4.38 9.32
CA LYS A 226 -11.04 3.98 10.27
C LYS A 226 -11.70 2.65 9.91
N VAL A 227 -11.96 2.38 8.62
CA VAL A 227 -12.42 1.06 8.16
C VAL A 227 -11.39 -0.02 8.48
N MET A 228 -10.09 0.27 8.28
CA MET A 228 -9.01 -0.65 8.64
C MET A 228 -8.97 -0.90 10.15
N GLU A 229 -9.03 0.16 10.98
CA GLU A 229 -9.07 0.07 12.44
C GLU A 229 -10.19 -0.88 12.90
N LYS A 230 -11.43 -0.65 12.42
CA LYS A 230 -12.59 -1.51 12.72
C LYS A 230 -12.39 -2.96 12.26
N SER A 231 -11.73 -3.16 11.13
CA SER A 231 -11.41 -4.50 10.65
C SER A 231 -10.40 -5.21 11.57
N LEU A 232 -9.40 -4.49 12.07
CA LEU A 232 -8.35 -5.05 12.95
C LEU A 232 -8.91 -5.53 14.30
N GLU A 233 -9.99 -4.95 14.81
CA GLU A 233 -10.66 -5.36 16.06
C GLU A 233 -11.14 -6.82 16.05
N THR A 234 -11.42 -7.38 14.86
CA THR A 234 -12.00 -8.73 14.69
C THR A 234 -11.06 -9.70 13.98
N VAL A 235 -9.81 -9.30 13.75
CA VAL A 235 -8.78 -10.19 13.21
C VAL A 235 -8.54 -11.35 14.20
N PRO A 236 -8.53 -12.62 13.73
CA PRO A 236 -8.32 -13.76 14.61
C PRO A 236 -6.97 -13.73 15.32
N GLU A 237 -6.92 -14.24 16.56
CA GLU A 237 -5.69 -14.27 17.39
C GLU A 237 -4.50 -15.02 16.78
N TYR A 238 -4.73 -15.93 15.82
CA TYR A 238 -3.66 -16.63 15.12
C TYR A 238 -2.91 -15.74 14.12
N VAL A 239 -3.49 -14.59 13.72
CA VAL A 239 -2.84 -13.61 12.85
C VAL A 239 -2.00 -12.71 13.74
N LYS A 240 -0.69 -12.94 13.76
CA LYS A 240 0.23 -12.22 14.65
C LYS A 240 1.07 -11.22 13.87
N SER A 241 1.67 -11.64 12.76
CA SER A 241 2.56 -10.75 11.98
C SER A 241 1.83 -9.97 10.89
N ALA A 242 2.45 -8.89 10.42
CA ALA A 242 1.95 -8.12 9.28
C ALA A 242 1.81 -8.99 8.02
N ASP A 243 2.74 -9.91 7.76
CA ASP A 243 2.63 -10.84 6.64
C ASP A 243 1.42 -11.77 6.76
N GLU A 244 1.13 -12.27 7.96
CA GLU A 244 -0.06 -13.09 8.21
C GLU A 244 -1.35 -12.30 7.98
N LEU A 245 -1.40 -11.02 8.36
CA LEU A 245 -2.55 -10.14 8.09
C LEU A 245 -2.75 -9.95 6.59
N LEU A 246 -1.67 -9.66 5.86
CA LEU A 246 -1.70 -9.49 4.41
C LEU A 246 -2.26 -10.74 3.72
N ARG A 247 -1.77 -11.93 4.12
CA ARG A 247 -2.28 -13.21 3.61
C ARG A 247 -3.73 -13.49 4.02
N PHE A 248 -4.10 -13.15 5.26
CA PHE A 248 -5.46 -13.31 5.77
C PHE A 248 -6.46 -12.51 4.94
N SER A 249 -6.14 -11.26 4.58
CA SER A 249 -7.03 -10.37 3.81
C SER A 249 -7.47 -10.98 2.47
N VAL A 250 -6.55 -11.66 1.77
CA VAL A 250 -6.80 -12.25 0.45
C VAL A 250 -7.14 -13.75 0.45
N SER A 251 -6.91 -14.48 1.56
CA SER A 251 -7.11 -15.94 1.66
C SER A 251 -8.53 -16.43 1.34
N SER A 252 -8.70 -17.53 0.61
CA SER A 252 -10.03 -18.06 0.27
C SER A 252 -10.84 -18.53 1.50
N LYS A 253 -12.17 -18.63 1.39
CA LYS A 253 -13.02 -19.18 2.49
C LYS A 253 -12.64 -20.62 2.89
N LYS A 254 -12.14 -21.42 1.93
CA LYS A 254 -11.79 -22.84 2.13
C LYS A 254 -10.51 -23.02 2.94
N GLU A 255 -9.46 -22.26 2.64
CA GLU A 255 -8.18 -22.32 3.35
C GLU A 255 -8.31 -21.97 4.84
N ARG A 256 -9.31 -21.14 5.19
CA ARG A 256 -9.59 -20.71 6.56
C ARG A 256 -10.15 -21.81 7.46
N ARG A 257 -11.12 -22.60 6.95
CA ARG A 257 -11.72 -23.69 7.73
C ARG A 257 -10.66 -24.70 8.12
N ILE A 258 -9.78 -25.03 7.18
CA ILE A 258 -8.66 -25.94 7.39
C ILE A 258 -7.69 -25.39 8.46
N LYS A 259 -7.35 -24.09 8.43
CA LYS A 259 -6.45 -23.50 9.43
C LYS A 259 -7.09 -23.46 10.82
N LYS A 260 -8.36 -23.06 10.92
CA LYS A 260 -9.14 -23.02 12.17
C LYS A 260 -9.40 -24.42 12.76
N GLU A 261 -9.52 -25.44 11.94
CA GLU A 261 -9.68 -26.85 12.36
C GLU A 261 -8.36 -27.48 12.81
N LYS A 262 -7.21 -27.05 12.25
CA LYS A 262 -5.88 -27.53 12.67
C LYS A 262 -5.39 -26.94 13.99
N GLU A 263 -6.00 -25.85 14.44
CA GLU A 263 -5.64 -25.13 15.66
C GLU A 263 -6.64 -25.39 16.83
N ARG A 264 -7.64 -26.26 16.61
CA ARG A 264 -8.57 -26.79 17.63
C ARG A 264 -8.16 -28.20 18.03
#